data_AF-A0A3L6JFK0-F1
#
_entry.id   AF-A0A3L6JFK0-F1
#
_cell.length_a   1.000
_cell.length_b   1.000
_cell.length_c   1.000
_cell.angle_alpha   90.00
_cell.angle_beta   90.00
_cell.angle_gamma   90.00
#
_symmetry.space_group_name_H-M   'P 1'
#
loop_
_entity.id
_entity.type
_entity.pdbx_description
1 polymer ?
#
loop_
_entity_poly.entity_id
_entity_poly.type
_entity_poly.pdbx_seq_one_letter_code
_entity_poly.pdbx_strand_id
1 'polypeptide(L)'
;MRIESSVSKETPLPFPHGIEIELQLIRKDGTWMRGNEILQIFDRLVSNAKNLLEKRIRTAELSSVKKKYRRSLQTEEGERGSRIVVSYENPEGEVSEFTLVGHDPNVTSLTWILEVATPPCTTLEELAWWVQTLVAVSYE
;
A
#
# COMPACT_ATOMS: atom_id res chain seq x y z
N MET A 1 -17.94 40.12 -9.27
CA MET A 1 -16.80 39.31 -8.80
C MET A 1 -17.37 38.09 -8.09
N ARG A 2 -17.49 36.95 -8.78
CA ARG A 2 -17.95 35.69 -8.16
C ARG A 2 -16.73 35.06 -7.49
N ILE A 3 -16.81 34.88 -6.17
CA ILE A 3 -15.86 34.06 -5.43
C ILE A 3 -16.28 32.62 -5.71
N GLU A 4 -15.63 31.97 -6.65
CA GLU A 4 -15.68 30.52 -6.76
C GLU A 4 -14.94 29.97 -5.55
N SER A 5 -15.68 29.58 -4.50
CA SER A 5 -15.14 28.71 -3.48
C SER A 5 -14.78 27.40 -4.17
N SER A 6 -13.49 27.11 -4.32
CA SER A 6 -13.03 25.81 -4.81
C SER A 6 -13.52 24.75 -3.84
N VAL A 7 -14.63 24.09 -4.17
CA VAL A 7 -15.10 22.91 -3.45
C VAL A 7 -13.96 21.90 -3.53
N SER A 8 -13.41 21.52 -2.38
CA SER A 8 -12.46 20.42 -2.30
C SER A 8 -13.07 19.23 -3.03
N LYS A 9 -12.37 18.70 -4.05
CA LYS A 9 -12.78 17.46 -4.72
C LYS A 9 -12.67 16.23 -3.81
N GLU A 10 -12.18 16.42 -2.59
CA GLU A 10 -11.94 15.37 -1.61
C GLU A 10 -12.82 15.59 -0.38
N THR A 11 -13.58 14.56 -0.04
CA THR A 11 -14.54 14.49 1.05
C THR A 11 -13.82 14.12 2.35
N PRO A 12 -13.82 14.96 3.38
CA PRO A 12 -13.12 14.66 4.62
C PRO A 12 -13.77 13.49 5.37
N LEU A 13 -12.93 12.65 5.97
CA LEU A 13 -13.37 11.60 6.88
C LEU A 13 -13.54 12.17 8.31
N PRO A 14 -14.45 11.61 9.13
CA PRO A 14 -14.68 12.10 10.50
C PRO A 14 -13.48 11.91 11.43
N PHE A 15 -12.58 10.99 11.09
CA PHE A 15 -11.29 10.74 11.72
C PHE A 15 -10.37 10.06 10.69
N PRO A 16 -9.05 9.94 10.93
CA PRO A 16 -8.15 9.25 10.01
C PRO A 16 -8.48 7.76 9.89
N HIS A 17 -8.51 7.23 8.66
CA HIS A 17 -8.78 5.81 8.42
C HIS A 17 -7.60 5.13 7.74
N GLY A 18 -7.39 3.86 8.06
CA GLY A 18 -6.56 2.93 7.31
C GLY A 18 -7.34 1.65 7.03
N ILE A 19 -6.97 0.94 5.97
CA ILE A 19 -7.53 -0.37 5.63
C ILE A 19 -6.37 -1.34 5.46
N GLU A 20 -6.52 -2.53 6.04
CA GLU A 20 -5.68 -3.69 5.83
C GLU A 20 -6.42 -4.74 5.00
N ILE A 21 -5.70 -5.36 4.07
CA ILE A 21 -6.21 -6.36 3.13
C ILE A 21 -5.20 -7.50 3.12
N GLU A 22 -5.68 -8.71 3.39
CA GLU A 22 -4.90 -9.92 3.34
C GLU A 22 -5.15 -10.65 2.02
N LEU A 23 -4.10 -10.85 1.24
CA LEU A 23 -4.16 -11.57 -0.03
C LEU A 23 -3.45 -12.92 0.11
N GLN A 24 -4.23 -13.99 0.00
CA GLN A 24 -3.69 -15.35 0.02
C GLN A 24 -3.10 -15.71 -1.34
N LEU A 25 -1.82 -16.09 -1.36
CA LEU A 25 -1.19 -16.56 -2.59
C LEU A 25 -1.30 -18.09 -2.72
N ILE A 26 -1.85 -18.54 -3.85
CA ILE A 26 -2.00 -19.95 -4.21
C ILE A 26 -1.55 -20.20 -5.66
N ARG A 27 -1.24 -21.44 -6.00
CA ARG A 27 -0.97 -21.82 -7.40
C ARG A 27 -2.26 -21.79 -8.23
N LYS A 28 -2.11 -21.72 -9.55
CA LYS A 28 -3.25 -21.72 -10.50
C LYS A 28 -4.13 -22.98 -10.41
N ASP A 29 -3.57 -24.09 -9.95
CA ASP A 29 -4.29 -25.35 -9.72
C ASP A 29 -4.99 -25.41 -8.34
N GLY A 30 -4.94 -24.33 -7.57
CA GLY A 30 -5.53 -24.24 -6.23
C GLY A 30 -4.66 -24.81 -5.12
N THR A 31 -3.44 -25.29 -5.42
CA THR A 31 -2.54 -25.84 -4.40
C THR A 31 -1.76 -24.77 -3.65
N TRP A 32 -1.41 -25.08 -2.40
CA TRP A 32 -0.60 -24.21 -1.55
C TRP A 32 0.84 -24.11 -2.05
N MET A 33 1.36 -22.89 -2.13
CA MET A 33 2.79 -22.66 -2.30
C MET A 33 3.53 -22.93 -0.99
N ARG A 34 4.73 -23.51 -1.06
CA ARG A 34 5.48 -23.99 0.12
C ARG A 34 6.98 -23.81 -0.08
N GLY A 35 7.70 -23.63 1.04
CA GLY A 35 9.16 -23.61 1.08
C GLY A 35 9.77 -22.34 0.45
N ASN A 36 11.09 -22.34 0.26
CA ASN A 36 11.88 -21.15 -0.12
C ASN A 36 11.52 -20.54 -1.49
N GLU A 37 10.81 -21.27 -2.36
CA GLU A 37 10.30 -20.76 -3.64
C GLU A 37 9.43 -19.52 -3.43
N ILE A 38 8.64 -19.49 -2.36
CA ILE A 38 7.73 -18.40 -2.06
C ILE A 38 8.46 -17.09 -1.79
N LEU A 39 9.60 -17.13 -1.09
CA LEU A 39 10.36 -15.93 -0.73
C LEU A 39 10.85 -15.19 -1.98
N GLN A 40 11.28 -15.94 -2.99
CA GLN A 40 11.69 -15.39 -4.28
C GLN A 40 10.50 -14.80 -5.05
N ILE A 41 9.33 -15.45 -4.98
CA ILE A 41 8.09 -14.93 -5.57
C ILE A 41 7.68 -13.63 -4.88
N PHE A 42 7.71 -13.58 -3.54
CA PHE A 42 7.39 -12.39 -2.76
C PHE A 42 8.32 -11.23 -3.09
N ASP A 43 9.63 -11.46 -3.11
CA ASP A 43 10.58 -10.40 -3.44
C ASP A 43 10.33 -9.81 -4.83
N ARG A 44 10.04 -10.68 -5.81
CA ARG A 44 9.67 -10.24 -7.16
C ARG A 44 8.35 -9.45 -7.17
N LEU A 45 7.33 -9.92 -6.46
CA LEU A 45 6.03 -9.25 -6.36
C LEU A 45 6.19 -7.87 -5.73
N VAL A 46 6.90 -7.77 -4.61
CA VAL A 46 7.17 -6.52 -3.90
C VAL A 46 7.95 -5.55 -4.78
N SER A 47 8.98 -6.02 -5.50
CA SER A 47 9.78 -5.18 -6.39
C SER A 47 8.96 -4.64 -7.56
N ASN A 48 8.16 -5.49 -8.21
CA ASN A 48 7.26 -5.09 -9.29
C ASN A 48 6.20 -4.10 -8.79
N ALA A 49 5.55 -4.42 -7.67
CA ALA A 49 4.53 -3.59 -7.06
C ALA A 49 5.06 -2.21 -6.70
N LYS A 50 6.27 -2.10 -6.15
CA LYS A 50 6.92 -0.82 -5.85
C LYS A 50 7.11 0.03 -7.11
N ASN A 51 7.64 -0.56 -8.18
CA ASN A 51 7.89 0.16 -9.43
C ASN A 51 6.58 0.68 -10.06
N LEU A 52 5.50 -0.09 -9.97
CA LEU A 52 4.17 0.32 -10.45
C LEU A 52 3.55 1.38 -9.53
N LEU A 53 3.70 1.23 -8.22
CA LEU A 53 3.24 2.18 -7.23
C LEU A 53 3.84 3.57 -7.46
N GLU A 54 5.17 3.66 -7.65
CA GLU A 54 5.83 4.94 -7.93
C GLU A 54 5.28 5.62 -9.20
N LYS A 55 4.96 4.84 -10.24
CA LYS A 55 4.34 5.37 -11.46
C LYS A 55 2.93 5.89 -11.19
N ARG A 56 2.11 5.14 -10.46
CA ARG A 56 0.73 5.51 -10.13
C ARG A 56 0.67 6.76 -9.24
N ILE A 57 1.56 6.88 -8.26
CA ILE A 57 1.66 8.08 -7.40
C ILE A 57 1.98 9.33 -8.24
N ARG A 58 2.94 9.24 -9.18
CA ARG A 58 3.30 10.37 -10.05
C ARG A 58 2.14 10.88 -10.89
N THR A 59 1.25 9.97 -11.31
CA THR A 59 0.07 10.29 -12.12
C THR A 59 -1.22 10.42 -11.29
N ALA A 60 -1.14 10.43 -9.96
CA ALA A 60 -2.33 10.61 -9.12
C ALA A 60 -2.97 11.97 -9.41
N GLU A 61 -4.29 12.08 -9.37
CA GLU A 61 -4.95 13.39 -9.53
C GLU A 61 -5.34 14.00 -8.16
N LEU A 62 -5.26 13.21 -7.09
CA LEU A 62 -5.63 13.61 -5.74
C LEU A 62 -4.55 14.46 -5.08
N SER A 63 -4.98 15.55 -4.46
CA SER A 63 -4.07 16.51 -3.83
C SER A 63 -3.51 15.98 -2.52
N SER A 64 -4.32 15.26 -1.74
CA SER A 64 -3.90 14.56 -0.52
C SER A 64 -2.71 13.63 -0.77
N VAL A 65 -2.83 12.71 -1.73
CA VAL A 65 -1.78 11.76 -2.10
C VAL A 65 -0.49 12.46 -2.50
N LYS A 66 -0.58 13.45 -3.41
CA LYS A 66 0.60 14.20 -3.86
C LYS A 66 1.28 14.99 -2.75
N LYS A 67 0.48 15.63 -1.89
CA LYS A 67 0.98 16.50 -0.82
C LYS A 67 1.56 15.70 0.33
N LYS A 68 1.00 14.54 0.67
CA LYS A 68 1.40 13.76 1.83
C LYS A 68 2.51 12.76 1.51
N TYR A 69 2.61 12.29 0.26
CA TYR A 69 3.70 11.41 -0.16
C TYR A 69 5.07 12.10 -0.12
N ARG A 70 6.10 11.36 0.31
CA ARG A 70 7.51 11.79 0.25
C ARG A 70 8.34 10.85 -0.61
N ARG A 71 8.32 9.55 -0.27
CA ARG A 71 9.07 8.50 -0.98
C ARG A 71 8.52 7.12 -0.65
N SER A 72 8.85 6.13 -1.46
CA SER A 72 8.68 4.72 -1.14
C SER A 72 10.00 3.98 -1.30
N LEU A 73 10.23 2.98 -0.45
CA LEU A 73 11.44 2.17 -0.41
C LEU A 73 11.03 0.69 -0.38
N GLN A 74 11.84 -0.15 -1.03
CA GLN A 74 11.81 -1.58 -0.76
C GLN A 74 12.82 -1.82 0.37
N THR A 75 12.37 -2.46 1.44
CA THR A 75 13.20 -2.80 2.60
C THR A 75 13.02 -4.28 2.94
N GLU A 76 13.93 -4.83 3.73
CA GLU A 76 13.82 -6.18 4.24
C GLU A 76 13.71 -6.16 5.77
N GLU A 77 12.89 -7.05 6.33
CA GLU A 77 12.72 -7.17 7.78
C GLU A 77 12.75 -8.65 8.22
N GLY A 78 13.93 -9.16 8.55
CA GLY A 78 14.09 -10.50 9.12
C GLY A 78 13.33 -11.59 8.36
N GLU A 79 12.46 -12.31 9.05
CA GLU A 79 11.63 -13.38 8.47
C GLU A 79 10.43 -12.87 7.64
N ARG A 80 10.06 -11.58 7.72
CA ARG A 80 9.06 -10.98 6.80
C ARG A 80 9.60 -10.85 5.37
N GLY A 81 10.91 -10.87 5.20
CA GLY A 81 11.53 -10.67 3.90
C GLY A 81 11.23 -9.28 3.34
N SER A 82 11.03 -9.23 2.02
CA SER A 82 10.86 -8.01 1.24
C SER A 82 9.53 -7.29 1.53
N ARG A 83 9.56 -5.96 1.68
CA ARG A 83 8.37 -5.13 1.89
C ARG A 83 8.49 -3.76 1.24
N ILE A 84 7.35 -3.13 0.97
CA ILE A 84 7.25 -1.73 0.54
C ILE A 84 6.94 -0.86 1.76
N VAL A 85 7.81 0.11 2.03
CA VAL A 85 7.60 1.14 3.06
C VAL A 85 7.42 2.49 2.38
N VAL A 86 6.41 3.25 2.78
CA VAL A 86 6.20 4.63 2.33
C VAL A 86 6.51 5.61 3.45
N SER A 87 7.22 6.67 3.12
CA SER A 87 7.28 7.87 3.95
C SER A 87 6.10 8.77 3.58
N TYR A 88 5.16 8.95 4.49
CA TYR A 88 3.89 9.64 4.26
C TYR A 88 3.58 10.58 5.42
N GLU A 89 2.98 11.73 5.13
CA GLU A 89 2.51 12.67 6.15
C GLU A 89 1.28 12.10 6.86
N ASN A 90 1.35 12.05 8.18
CA ASN A 90 0.30 11.57 9.06
C ASN A 90 -0.75 12.69 9.31
N PRO A 91 -1.86 12.40 10.00
CA PRO A 91 -2.91 13.38 10.27
C PRO A 91 -2.47 14.57 11.15
N GLU A 92 -1.36 14.44 11.87
CA GLU A 92 -0.76 15.48 12.70
C GLU A 92 0.20 16.39 11.91
N GLY A 93 0.43 16.08 10.62
CA GLY A 93 1.34 16.81 9.74
C GLY A 93 2.80 16.33 9.81
N GLU A 94 3.07 15.26 10.57
CA GLU A 94 4.41 14.68 10.69
C GLU A 94 4.64 13.59 9.64
N VAL A 95 5.87 13.47 9.12
CA VAL A 95 6.20 12.39 8.19
C VAL A 95 6.61 11.16 8.97
N SER A 96 5.90 10.05 8.76
CA SER A 96 6.20 8.74 9.34
C SER A 96 6.34 7.68 8.26
N GLU A 97 6.91 6.53 8.63
CA GLU A 97 7.04 5.37 7.74
C GLU A 97 5.92 4.36 7.98
N PHE A 98 5.27 3.93 6.90
CA PHE A 98 4.18 2.96 6.92
C PHE A 98 4.51 1.80 5.98
N THR A 99 4.34 0.56 6.45
CA THR A 99 4.44 -0.61 5.56
C THR A 99 3.17 -0.69 4.72
N LEU A 100 3.31 -0.68 3.40
CA LEU A 100 2.17 -0.74 2.47
C LEU A 100 1.89 -2.16 1.98
N VAL A 101 2.96 -2.92 1.77
CA VAL A 101 2.89 -4.28 1.24
C VAL A 101 4.00 -5.08 1.91
N GLY A 102 3.68 -6.24 2.46
CA GLY A 102 4.66 -7.13 3.08
C GLY A 102 4.08 -8.49 3.41
N HIS A 103 4.92 -9.38 3.93
CA HIS A 103 4.46 -10.64 4.49
C HIS A 103 4.01 -10.45 5.95
N ASP A 104 2.90 -11.11 6.32
CA ASP A 104 2.48 -11.18 7.73
C ASP A 104 3.42 -12.12 8.51
N PRO A 105 4.17 -11.61 9.51
CA PRO A 105 5.14 -12.41 10.27
C PRO A 105 4.47 -13.39 11.22
N ASN A 106 3.19 -13.22 11.51
CA ASN A 106 2.45 -14.02 12.49
C ASN A 106 1.87 -15.29 11.87
N VAL A 107 1.90 -15.41 10.54
CA VAL A 107 1.36 -16.56 9.84
C VAL A 107 2.42 -17.65 9.73
N THR A 108 2.10 -18.83 10.27
CA THR A 108 2.96 -20.01 10.18
C THR A 108 3.29 -20.38 8.73
N SER A 109 4.49 -20.90 8.48
CA SER A 109 5.11 -21.23 7.17
C SER A 109 4.29 -22.10 6.17
N LEU A 110 3.07 -22.50 6.53
CA LEU A 110 2.11 -23.23 5.72
C LEU A 110 1.28 -22.35 4.79
N THR A 111 0.94 -21.12 5.20
CA THR A 111 0.11 -20.18 4.45
C THR A 111 0.86 -18.87 4.30
N TRP A 112 0.98 -18.39 3.07
CA TRP A 112 1.69 -17.15 2.80
C TRP A 112 0.70 -16.05 2.43
N ILE A 113 0.53 -15.10 3.35
CA ILE A 113 -0.40 -13.99 3.22
C ILE A 113 0.41 -12.74 2.87
N LEU A 114 0.03 -12.10 1.77
CA LEU A 114 0.51 -10.76 1.43
C LEU A 114 -0.40 -9.76 2.14
N GLU A 115 0.13 -9.10 3.15
CA GLU A 115 -0.51 -8.02 3.87
C GLU A 115 -0.37 -6.74 3.05
N VAL A 116 -1.49 -6.07 2.83
CA VAL A 116 -1.57 -4.79 2.13
C VAL A 116 -2.27 -3.79 3.04
N ALA A 117 -1.60 -2.70 3.38
CA ALA A 117 -2.12 -1.69 4.30
C ALA A 117 -2.03 -0.29 3.70
N THR A 118 -3.10 0.50 3.82
CA THR A 118 -3.05 1.91 3.43
C THR A 118 -2.40 2.76 4.52
N PRO A 119 -1.72 3.88 4.18
CA PRO A 119 -1.36 4.85 5.21
C PRO A 119 -2.62 5.52 5.78
N PRO A 120 -2.51 6.28 6.89
CA PRO A 120 -3.63 7.03 7.44
C PRO A 120 -4.16 8.08 6.45
N CYS A 121 -5.39 7.88 6.02
CA CYS A 121 -6.09 8.73 5.06
C CYS A 121 -7.06 9.67 5.79
N THR A 122 -7.13 10.93 5.35
CA THR A 122 -7.99 11.96 5.92
C THR A 122 -9.17 12.32 5.01
N THR A 123 -9.18 11.83 3.77
CA THR A 123 -10.31 11.96 2.84
C THR A 123 -10.74 10.60 2.29
N LEU A 124 -12.01 10.50 1.87
CA LEU A 124 -12.58 9.27 1.34
C LEU A 124 -11.91 8.86 0.02
N GLU A 125 -11.62 9.84 -0.84
CA GLU A 125 -11.01 9.64 -2.15
C GLU A 125 -9.53 9.24 -2.01
N GLU A 126 -8.81 9.80 -1.03
CA GLU A 126 -7.46 9.37 -0.68
C GLU A 126 -7.45 7.89 -0.29
N LEU A 127 -8.36 7.50 0.61
CA LEU A 127 -8.49 6.11 1.06
C LEU A 127 -8.83 5.17 -0.09
N ALA A 128 -9.84 5.53 -0.90
CA ALA A 128 -10.26 4.74 -2.05
C ALA A 128 -9.12 4.60 -3.08
N TRP A 129 -8.37 5.67 -3.33
CA TRP A 129 -7.24 5.65 -4.24
C TRP A 129 -6.12 4.74 -3.73
N TRP A 130 -5.78 4.81 -2.45
CA TRP A 130 -4.78 3.93 -1.85
C TRP A 130 -5.19 2.46 -1.93
N VAL A 131 -6.42 2.13 -1.54
CA VAL A 131 -6.95 0.76 -1.66
C VAL A 131 -6.85 0.26 -3.11
N GLN A 132 -7.41 1.00 -4.07
CA GLN A 132 -7.42 0.59 -5.47
C GLN A 132 -6.00 0.45 -6.04
N THR A 133 -5.12 1.38 -5.69
CA THR A 133 -3.73 1.38 -6.15
C THR A 133 -2.97 0.19 -5.60
N LEU A 134 -3.02 -0.02 -4.29
CA LEU A 134 -2.28 -1.10 -3.64
C LEU A 134 -2.77 -2.47 -4.09
N VAL A 135 -4.09 -2.67 -4.13
CA VAL A 135 -4.69 -3.89 -4.68
C VAL A 135 -4.22 -4.13 -6.12
N ALA A 136 -4.29 -3.14 -7.00
CA ALA A 136 -3.88 -3.30 -8.39
C ALA A 136 -2.39 -3.66 -8.55
N VAL A 137 -1.50 -2.99 -7.82
CA VAL A 137 -0.05 -3.28 -7.94
C VAL A 137 0.35 -4.61 -7.29
N SER A 138 -0.48 -5.18 -6.42
CA SER A 138 -0.27 -6.50 -5.82
C SER A 138 -0.64 -7.67 -6.75
N TYR A 139 -1.37 -7.43 -7.85
CA TYR A 139 -1.76 -8.46 -8.82
C TYR A 139 -0.93 -8.48 -10.12
N GLU A 140 -0.25 -7.38 -10.45
CA GLU A 140 0.52 -7.20 -11.71
C GLU A 140 1.96 -7.72 -11.62
#